data_AF-A0A060BWV2-F1
#
_entry.id   AF-A0A060BWV2-F1
#
_cell.length_a   1.000
_cell.length_b   1.000
_cell.length_c   1.000
_cell.angle_alpha   90.00
_cell.angle_beta   90.00
_cell.angle_gamma   90.00
#
_symmetry.space_group_name_H-M   'P 1'
#
loop_
_entity.id
_entity.type
_entity.pdbx_description
1 polymer ?
#
loop_
_entity_poly.entity_id
_entity_poly.type
_entity_poly.pdbx_seq_one_letter_code
_entity_poly.pdbx_strand_id
1 'polypeptide(L)'
;MTGDGADVRAALRIDPGERVLLYAPTWRDDRDEMVDFLDPAALAEASDAVVLVRGHSRTLQPGRDASGPRVIDVTAYPDAAQLLLVADALITDYSSIMFDFTVTGKPLYFLVPDIEHYRGEL
;
A
#
# COMPACT_ATOMS: atom_id res chain seq x y z
N MET A 1 -17.12 -13.97 3.44
CA MET A 1 -17.52 -13.54 2.09
C MET A 1 -16.35 -13.86 1.20
N THR A 2 -16.45 -14.86 0.32
CA THR A 2 -15.43 -15.11 -0.70
C THR A 2 -15.52 -13.95 -1.68
N GLY A 3 -14.78 -12.87 -1.42
CA GLY A 3 -14.92 -11.63 -2.17
C GLY A 3 -14.40 -11.83 -3.58
N ASP A 4 -15.30 -11.71 -4.56
CA ASP A 4 -14.87 -11.49 -5.95
C ASP A 4 -14.01 -10.20 -5.97
N GLY A 5 -12.88 -10.24 -6.67
CA GLY A 5 -12.01 -9.06 -6.80
C GLY A 5 -12.74 -7.86 -7.40
N ALA A 6 -13.78 -8.11 -8.21
CA ALA A 6 -14.66 -7.06 -8.73
C ALA A 6 -15.47 -6.37 -7.61
N ASP A 7 -16.01 -7.13 -6.65
CA ASP A 7 -16.78 -6.59 -5.53
C ASP A 7 -15.90 -5.72 -4.62
N VAL A 8 -14.67 -6.18 -4.36
CA VAL A 8 -13.71 -5.43 -3.54
C VAL A 8 -13.31 -4.12 -4.25
N ARG A 9 -13.04 -4.16 -5.57
CA ARG A 9 -12.74 -2.96 -6.36
C ARG A 9 -13.90 -1.98 -6.38
N ALA A 10 -15.13 -2.47 -6.57
CA ALA A 10 -16.33 -1.63 -6.53
C ALA A 10 -16.55 -0.99 -5.15
N ALA A 11 -16.32 -1.73 -4.06
CA ALA A 11 -16.41 -1.19 -2.69
C ALA A 11 -15.38 -0.09 -2.43
N LEU A 12 -14.21 -0.16 -3.07
CA LEU A 12 -13.17 0.87 -3.04
C LEU A 12 -13.39 1.98 -4.09
N ARG A 13 -14.46 1.93 -4.88
CA ARG A 13 -14.77 2.87 -5.99
C ARG A 13 -13.67 2.91 -7.06
N ILE A 14 -13.11 1.75 -7.37
CA ILE A 14 -12.13 1.56 -8.46
C ILE A 14 -12.89 1.09 -9.69
N ASP A 15 -12.71 1.79 -10.81
CA ASP A 15 -13.42 1.44 -12.04
C ASP A 15 -12.85 0.16 -12.68
N PRO A 16 -13.69 -0.61 -13.42
CA PRO A 16 -13.22 -1.76 -14.17
C PRO A 16 -12.08 -1.38 -15.14
N GLY A 17 -10.98 -2.13 -15.09
CA GLY A 17 -9.84 -1.91 -15.98
C GLY A 17 -8.78 -0.94 -15.45
N GLU A 18 -9.03 -0.23 -14.34
CA GLU A 18 -7.97 0.56 -13.70
C GLU A 18 -6.87 -0.34 -13.12
N ARG A 19 -5.63 0.10 -13.26
CA ARG A 19 -4.50 -0.53 -12.59
C ARG A 19 -4.49 -0.12 -11.12
N VAL A 20 -4.23 -1.07 -10.23
CA VAL A 20 -4.19 -0.84 -8.79
C VAL A 20 -2.80 -1.13 -8.24
N LEU A 21 -2.19 -0.16 -7.60
CA LEU A 21 -0.94 -0.31 -6.86
C LEU A 21 -1.25 -0.30 -5.36
N LEU A 22 -0.74 -1.28 -4.62
CA LEU A 22 -0.80 -1.27 -3.16
C LEU A 22 0.54 -0.82 -2.61
N TYR A 23 0.55 0.31 -1.90
CA TYR A 23 1.68 0.78 -1.12
C TYR A 23 1.45 0.43 0.35
N ALA A 24 2.30 -0.44 0.90
CA ALA A 24 2.16 -0.97 2.26
C ALA A 24 3.54 -1.05 2.97
N PRO A 25 4.12 0.10 3.37
CA PRO A 25 5.38 0.14 4.12
C PRO A 25 5.17 -0.32 5.57
N THR A 26 6.24 -0.74 6.23
CA THR A 26 6.27 -0.99 7.67
C THR A 26 6.34 0.32 8.45
N TRP A 27 5.92 0.27 9.72
CA TRP A 27 6.05 1.41 10.63
C TRP A 27 7.48 1.53 11.17
N ARG A 28 7.84 2.72 11.65
CA ARG A 28 9.13 3.04 12.27
C ARG A 28 8.87 3.64 13.65
N ASP A 29 9.43 3.04 14.70
CA ASP A 29 9.32 3.50 16.10
C ASP A 29 10.07 4.83 16.34
N ASP A 30 11.10 5.10 15.54
CA ASP A 30 12.03 6.23 15.69
C ASP A 30 11.62 7.47 14.88
N ARG A 31 10.45 7.44 14.25
CA ARG A 31 9.94 8.54 13.41
C ARG A 31 8.47 8.81 13.69
N ASP A 32 8.16 10.09 13.96
CA ASP A 32 6.79 10.56 14.21
C ASP A 32 5.92 10.58 12.93
N GLU A 33 6.51 10.48 11.74
CA GLU A 33 5.82 10.52 10.44
C GLU A 33 6.11 9.24 9.62
N MET A 34 5.11 8.81 8.85
CA MET A 34 5.27 7.73 7.87
C MET A 34 6.39 8.16 6.92
N VAL A 35 7.39 7.31 6.70
CA VAL A 35 8.57 7.78 5.99
C VAL A 35 8.21 8.12 4.54
N ASP A 36 8.32 9.41 4.23
CA ASP A 36 7.86 10.11 3.02
C ASP A 36 8.71 9.82 1.78
N PHE A 37 9.15 8.56 1.61
CA PHE A 37 9.99 8.16 0.48
C PHE A 37 9.23 8.09 -0.86
N LEU A 38 7.90 8.19 -0.80
CA LEU A 38 7.02 8.04 -1.94
C LEU A 38 5.79 8.90 -1.75
N ASP A 39 5.63 9.91 -2.62
CA ASP A 39 4.39 10.64 -2.78
C ASP A 39 3.37 9.75 -3.52
N PRO A 40 2.26 9.33 -2.88
CA PRO A 40 1.28 8.45 -3.51
C PRO A 40 0.56 9.11 -4.69
N ALA A 41 0.34 10.42 -4.65
CA ALA A 41 -0.33 11.15 -5.72
C ALA A 41 0.58 11.28 -6.95
N ALA A 42 1.86 11.58 -6.73
CA ALA A 42 2.86 11.58 -7.81
C ALA A 42 3.02 10.18 -8.43
N LEU A 43 3.00 9.12 -7.61
CA LEU A 43 3.01 7.75 -8.12
C LEU A 43 1.75 7.44 -8.94
N ALA A 44 0.57 7.81 -8.46
CA ALA A 44 -0.70 7.60 -9.17
C ALA A 44 -0.69 8.27 -10.54
N GLU A 45 -0.21 9.51 -10.63
CA GLU A 45 -0.07 10.26 -11.88
C GLU A 45 0.93 9.59 -12.83
N ALA A 46 2.15 9.31 -12.35
CA ALA A 46 3.22 8.76 -13.18
C ALA A 46 2.94 7.34 -13.71
N SER A 47 2.13 6.56 -12.98
CA SER A 47 1.81 5.17 -13.32
C SER A 47 0.45 4.99 -14.00
N ASP A 48 -0.35 6.06 -14.11
CA ASP A 48 -1.75 6.02 -14.52
C ASP A 48 -2.55 4.94 -13.75
N ALA A 49 -2.38 4.89 -12.43
CA ALA A 49 -2.97 3.88 -11.57
C ALA A 49 -3.69 4.48 -10.35
N VAL A 50 -4.60 3.69 -9.77
CA VAL A 50 -5.11 3.93 -8.42
C VAL A 50 -4.09 3.42 -7.41
N VAL A 51 -3.71 4.26 -6.45
CA VAL A 51 -2.77 3.91 -5.37
C VAL A 51 -3.53 3.71 -4.07
N LEU A 52 -3.52 2.48 -3.58
CA LEU A 52 -4.03 2.12 -2.25
C LEU A 52 -2.90 2.31 -1.24
N VAL A 53 -3.09 3.19 -0.26
CA VAL A 53 -2.11 3.42 0.80
C VAL A 53 -2.55 2.69 2.05
N ARG A 54 -1.74 1.71 2.48
CA ARG A 54 -1.96 0.93 3.69
C ARG A 54 -0.92 1.32 4.73
N GLY A 55 -1.27 2.28 5.58
CA GLY A 55 -0.49 2.60 6.77
C GLY A 55 -0.60 1.54 7.86
N HIS A 56 0.11 1.75 8.96
CA HIS A 56 0.06 0.88 10.13
C HIS A 56 -1.07 1.29 11.09
N SER A 57 -1.76 0.33 11.70
CA SER A 57 -2.88 0.60 12.63
C SER A 57 -2.47 1.30 13.93
N ARG A 58 -1.16 1.41 14.22
CA ARG A 58 -0.64 2.20 15.35
C ARG A 58 -0.55 3.70 15.06
N THR A 59 -0.58 4.09 13.79
CA THR A 59 -0.56 5.48 13.31
C THR A 59 -1.90 5.87 12.71
N LEU A 60 -3.02 5.49 13.34
CA LEU A 60 -4.39 5.88 12.95
C LEU A 60 -4.62 7.40 13.07
N GLN A 61 -3.90 8.20 12.29
CA GLN A 61 -4.28 9.53 11.84
C GLN A 61 -4.65 9.40 10.36
N PRO A 62 -5.90 9.04 10.04
CA PRO A 62 -6.36 8.93 8.67
C PRO A 62 -6.15 10.24 7.91
N GLY A 63 -5.65 10.15 6.67
CA GLY A 63 -5.76 11.24 5.71
C GLY A 63 -4.80 12.43 5.84
N ARG A 64 -3.69 12.35 6.59
CA ARG A 64 -2.67 13.42 6.53
C ARG A 64 -1.69 13.26 5.36
N ASP A 65 -1.32 12.02 5.02
CA ASP A 65 -0.26 11.72 4.03
C ASP A 65 -0.77 10.93 2.80
N ALA A 66 -2.05 10.57 2.77
CA ALA A 66 -2.67 9.76 1.70
C ALA A 66 -3.85 10.49 1.06
N SER A 67 -3.61 11.70 0.56
CA SER A 67 -4.64 12.50 -0.11
C SER A 67 -4.19 12.92 -1.50
N GLY A 68 -5.07 12.78 -2.48
CA GLY A 68 -4.79 13.14 -3.86
C GLY A 68 -5.74 12.44 -4.85
N PRO A 69 -5.80 12.91 -6.11
CA PRO A 69 -6.53 12.21 -7.15
C PRO A 69 -6.05 10.77 -7.27
N ARG A 70 -6.97 9.80 -7.28
CA ARG A 70 -6.69 8.36 -7.42
C ARG A 70 -5.82 7.76 -6.30
N VAL A 71 -5.74 8.42 -5.16
CA VAL A 71 -5.16 7.88 -3.93
C VAL A 71 -6.28 7.49 -2.97
N ILE A 72 -6.23 6.28 -2.43
CA ILE A 72 -7.22 5.77 -1.49
C ILE A 72 -6.50 5.29 -0.23
N ASP A 73 -6.76 5.94 0.90
CA ASP A 73 -6.32 5.45 2.21
C ASP A 73 -7.13 4.20 2.58
N VAL A 74 -6.45 3.06 2.68
CA VAL A 74 -7.00 1.76 3.06
C VAL A 74 -6.45 1.29 4.40
N THR A 75 -5.87 2.19 5.22
CA THR A 75 -5.29 1.87 6.55
C THR A 75 -6.30 1.24 7.51
N ALA A 76 -7.57 1.65 7.44
CA ALA A 76 -8.65 1.12 8.27
C ALA A 76 -9.38 -0.09 7.63
N TYR A 77 -9.00 -0.51 6.41
CA TYR A 77 -9.65 -1.63 5.75
C TYR A 77 -9.42 -2.95 6.53
N PRO A 78 -10.46 -3.73 6.86
CA PRO A 78 -10.33 -4.82 7.83
C PRO A 78 -9.59 -6.04 7.30
N ASP A 79 -9.66 -6.31 6.00
CA ASP A 79 -9.14 -7.53 5.38
C ASP A 79 -7.98 -7.22 4.41
N ALA A 80 -6.75 -7.46 4.86
CA ALA A 80 -5.58 -7.24 4.03
C ALA A 80 -5.52 -8.18 2.82
N ALA A 81 -6.03 -9.42 2.93
CA ALA A 81 -6.00 -10.38 1.84
C ALA A 81 -6.85 -9.92 0.65
N GLN A 82 -7.95 -9.22 0.91
CA GLN A 82 -8.76 -8.58 -0.14
C GLN A 82 -8.01 -7.47 -0.86
N LEU A 83 -7.19 -6.69 -0.15
CA LEU A 83 -6.33 -5.68 -0.77
C LEU A 83 -5.26 -6.32 -1.66
N LEU A 84 -4.63 -7.41 -1.19
CA LEU A 84 -3.66 -8.19 -1.97
C LEU A 84 -4.29 -8.80 -3.23
N LEU A 85 -5.52 -9.30 -3.11
CA LEU A 85 -6.28 -9.88 -4.22
C LEU A 85 -6.46 -8.87 -5.36
N VAL A 86 -6.86 -7.63 -5.03
CA VAL A 86 -7.18 -6.61 -6.03
C VAL A 86 -5.99 -5.82 -6.54
N ALA A 87 -4.86 -5.82 -5.82
CA ALA A 87 -3.65 -5.13 -6.25
C ALA A 87 -3.03 -5.78 -7.48
N ASP A 88 -2.60 -4.98 -8.46
CA ASP A 88 -1.86 -5.42 -9.65
C ASP A 88 -0.35 -5.43 -9.41
N ALA A 89 0.14 -4.67 -8.43
CA ALA A 89 1.49 -4.76 -7.89
C ALA A 89 1.53 -4.32 -6.41
N LEU A 90 2.54 -4.78 -5.69
CA LEU A 90 2.82 -4.37 -4.31
C LEU A 90 4.12 -3.56 -4.25
N ILE A 91 4.07 -2.41 -3.58
CA ILE A 91 5.23 -1.64 -3.14
C ILE A 91 5.30 -1.76 -1.61
N THR A 92 6.39 -2.30 -1.09
CA THR A 92 6.59 -2.50 0.35
C THR A 92 8.06 -2.39 0.70
N ASP A 93 8.42 -2.62 1.96
CA ASP A 93 9.78 -2.60 2.48
C ASP A 93 10.09 -3.91 3.22
N TYR A 94 10.18 -3.91 4.55
CA TYR A 94 10.51 -5.05 5.40
C TYR A 94 9.25 -5.78 5.92
N SER A 95 8.09 -5.52 5.32
CA SER A 95 6.82 -6.10 5.75
C SER A 95 6.70 -7.58 5.38
N SER A 96 6.20 -8.39 6.31
CA SER A 96 5.90 -9.81 6.02
C SER A 96 4.79 -9.98 4.99
N ILE A 97 4.01 -8.94 4.68
CA ILE A 97 2.97 -8.96 3.64
C ILE A 97 3.52 -9.34 2.26
N MET A 98 4.83 -9.13 2.05
CA MET A 98 5.52 -9.55 0.83
C MET A 98 5.40 -11.06 0.60
N PHE A 99 5.47 -11.88 1.66
CA PHE A 99 5.38 -13.33 1.54
C PHE A 99 3.99 -13.74 1.08
N ASP A 100 2.95 -13.15 1.66
CA ASP A 100 1.56 -13.40 1.28
C ASP A 100 1.31 -12.97 -0.16
N PHE A 101 1.89 -11.85 -0.61
CA PHE A 101 1.71 -11.37 -1.97
C PHE A 101 2.42 -12.22 -3.03
N THR A 102 3.51 -12.93 -2.67
CA THR A 102 4.24 -13.76 -3.65
C THR A 102 3.37 -14.83 -4.31
N VAL A 103 2.33 -15.32 -3.63
CA VAL A 103 1.40 -16.33 -4.17
C VAL A 103 0.59 -15.83 -5.36
N THR A 104 0.49 -14.50 -5.55
CA THR A 104 -0.23 -13.88 -6.67
C THR A 104 0.55 -13.96 -7.99
N GLY A 105 1.87 -14.14 -7.92
CA GLY A 105 2.77 -14.05 -9.08
C GLY A 105 2.87 -12.64 -9.70
N LYS A 106 2.31 -11.62 -9.05
CA LYS A 106 2.30 -10.23 -9.52
C LYS A 106 3.58 -9.48 -9.13
N PRO A 107 3.93 -8.37 -9.82
CA PRO A 107 5.12 -7.59 -9.51
C PRO A 107 5.17 -7.09 -8.05
N LEU A 108 6.34 -7.25 -7.44
CA LEU A 108 6.67 -6.82 -6.08
C LEU A 108 7.88 -5.89 -6.12
N TYR A 109 7.75 -4.69 -5.54
CA TYR A 109 8.79 -3.68 -5.47
C TYR A 109 9.17 -3.39 -4.02
N PHE A 110 10.47 -3.33 -3.76
CA PHE A 110 11.02 -2.98 -2.45
C PHE A 110 11.52 -1.53 -2.46
N LEU A 111 10.92 -0.68 -1.63
CA LEU A 111 11.36 0.69 -1.38
C LEU A 111 12.10 0.74 -0.04
N VAL A 112 13.41 0.53 -0.09
CA VAL A 112 14.28 0.35 1.09
C VAL A 112 15.42 1.38 1.17
N PRO A 113 15.15 2.69 1.08
CA PRO A 113 16.19 3.73 1.10
C PRO A 113 16.83 3.92 2.49
N ASP A 114 16.28 3.29 3.53
CA ASP A 114 16.76 3.34 4.91
C ASP A 114 17.46 2.04 5.33
N ILE A 115 17.87 1.17 4.40
CA ILE A 115 18.37 -0.17 4.73
C ILE A 115 19.63 -0.15 5.62
N GLU A 116 20.50 0.84 5.44
CA GLU A 116 21.68 1.03 6.30
C GLU A 116 21.28 1.37 7.74
N HIS A 117 20.28 2.24 7.91
CA HIS A 117 19.72 2.63 9.21
C HIS A 117 19.00 1.45 9.87
N TYR A 118 18.13 0.78 9.10
CA TYR A 118 17.34 -0.36 9.55
C TYR A 118 18.19 -1.56 10.01
N ARG A 119 19.38 -1.74 9.41
CA ARG A 119 20.33 -2.82 9.77
C ARG A 119 21.19 -2.53 10.99
N GLY A 120 21.36 -1.28 11.37
CA GLY A 120 22.37 -0.85 12.33
C GLY A 120 21.85 -0.59 13.74
N GLU A 121 20.61 -0.14 13.90
CA GLU A 121 20.14 0.49 15.15
C GLU A 121 18.67 0.18 15.50
N LEU A 122 18.25 -1.09 15.37
CA LEU A 122 17.03 -1.63 15.99
C LEU A 122 17.34 -2.87 16.83
#